data_AF-A0A6G8PVG1-F1
#
_entry.id   AF-A0A6G8PVG1-F1
#
_cell.length_a   1.000
_cell.length_b   1.000
_cell.length_c   1.000
_cell.angle_alpha   90.00
_cell.angle_beta   90.00
_cell.angle_gamma   90.00
#
_symmetry.space_group_name_H-M   'P 1'
#
loop_
_entity.id
_entity.type
_entity.pdbx_description
1 polymer ?
#
loop_
_entity_poly.entity_id
_entity_poly.type
_entity_poly.pdbx_seq_one_letter_code
_entity_poly.pdbx_strand_id
1 'polypeptide(L)'
;MRMDPVLEREARRLHLSTALTAHAVRSIGGRIPADAAPDDLLELARGLGNGIERVASRQHLSFEPPYPGATAGTEGVRGGLRLVLACEARGQGGEALGVVFSTLIPGRLPSVSVAPAGAPVPKGRRSVFGDGDARIPRGH
;
A
#
# COMPACT_ATOMS: atom_id res chain seq x y z
N MET A 1 2.83 -34.11 -7.54
CA MET A 1 1.68 -33.61 -6.76
C MET A 1 1.46 -32.16 -7.19
N ARG A 2 0.38 -31.84 -7.91
CA ARG A 2 0.03 -30.44 -8.22
C ARG A 2 -0.57 -29.83 -6.97
N MET A 3 -0.11 -28.66 -6.56
CA MET A 3 -0.72 -27.92 -5.46
C MET A 3 -2.06 -27.33 -5.95
N ASP A 4 -3.02 -27.19 -5.04
CA ASP A 4 -4.32 -26.58 -5.37
C ASP A 4 -4.08 -25.13 -5.83
N PRO A 5 -4.58 -24.71 -7.01
CA PRO A 5 -4.39 -23.35 -7.52
C PRO A 5 -4.99 -22.26 -6.62
N VAL A 6 -6.00 -22.58 -5.79
CA VAL A 6 -6.51 -21.67 -4.76
C VAL A 6 -5.47 -21.49 -3.66
N LEU A 7 -4.89 -22.59 -3.18
CA LEU A 7 -3.85 -22.57 -2.15
C LEU A 7 -2.58 -21.86 -2.63
N GLU A 8 -2.19 -22.05 -3.88
CA GLU A 8 -1.08 -21.33 -4.52
C GLU A 8 -1.29 -19.81 -4.48
N ARG A 9 -2.51 -19.34 -4.77
CA ARG A 9 -2.84 -17.91 -4.72
C ARG A 9 -2.84 -17.35 -3.30
N GLU A 10 -3.39 -18.08 -2.33
CA GLU A 10 -3.35 -17.66 -0.92
C GLU A 10 -1.90 -17.58 -0.40
N ALA A 11 -1.09 -18.61 -0.68
CA ALA A 11 0.32 -18.64 -0.30
C ALA A 11 1.10 -17.47 -0.93
N ARG A 12 0.83 -17.16 -2.20
CA ARG A 12 1.44 -16.02 -2.89
C ARG A 12 1.03 -14.69 -2.27
N ARG A 13 -0.24 -14.50 -1.90
CA ARG A 13 -0.70 -13.29 -1.20
C ARG A 13 -0.08 -13.14 0.18
N LEU A 14 0.00 -14.21 0.96
CA LEU A 14 0.63 -14.20 2.28
C LEU A 14 2.12 -13.85 2.18
N HIS A 15 2.83 -14.45 1.23
CA HIS A 15 4.22 -14.12 0.94
C HIS A 15 4.38 -12.63 0.59
N LEU A 16 3.51 -12.10 -0.27
CA LEU A 16 3.53 -10.70 -0.67
C LEU A 16 3.27 -9.75 0.52
N SER A 17 2.25 -10.05 1.33
CA SER A 17 1.94 -9.31 2.57
C SER A 17 3.16 -9.26 3.51
N THR A 18 3.89 -10.37 3.63
CA THR A 18 5.10 -10.46 4.47
C THR A 18 6.24 -9.62 3.89
N ALA A 19 6.50 -9.72 2.59
CA ALA A 19 7.54 -8.97 1.91
C ALA A 19 7.31 -7.44 1.98
N LEU A 20 6.06 -7.01 1.77
CA LEU A 20 5.66 -5.61 1.84
C LEU A 20 5.67 -5.08 3.28
N THR A 21 5.24 -5.89 4.26
CA THR A 21 5.35 -5.51 5.67
C THR A 21 6.82 -5.32 6.06
N ALA A 22 7.70 -6.25 5.67
CA ALA A 22 9.13 -6.14 5.94
C ALA A 22 9.76 -4.92 5.26
N HIS A 23 9.31 -4.58 4.04
CA HIS A 23 9.68 -3.33 3.36
C HIS A 23 9.23 -2.11 4.17
N ALA A 24 7.95 -2.04 4.53
CA ALA A 24 7.40 -0.91 5.28
C ALA A 24 8.09 -0.69 6.63
N VAL A 25 8.37 -1.76 7.38
CA VAL A 25 9.11 -1.68 8.64
C VAL A 25 10.51 -1.10 8.43
N ARG A 26 11.23 -1.53 7.38
CA ARG A 26 12.56 -0.99 7.07
C ARG A 26 12.50 0.47 6.61
N SER A 27 11.54 0.83 5.76
CA SER A 27 11.38 2.19 5.26
C SER A 27 11.05 3.19 6.37
N ILE A 28 10.24 2.78 7.36
CA ILE A 28 9.88 3.61 8.52
C ILE A 28 10.98 3.60 9.60
N GLY A 29 11.85 2.58 9.61
CA GLY A 29 12.87 2.41 10.65
C GLY A 29 12.34 1.77 11.94
N GLY A 30 11.23 1.03 11.87
CA GLY A 30 10.64 0.32 13.01
C GLY A 30 9.19 0.72 13.31
N ARG A 31 8.94 1.14 14.55
CA ARG A 31 7.61 1.55 15.01
C ARG A 31 7.34 3.00 14.61
N ILE A 32 6.08 3.28 14.29
CA ILE A 32 5.59 4.63 14.06
C ILE A 32 5.59 5.37 15.41
N PRO A 33 6.07 6.63 15.49
CA PRO A 33 6.02 7.42 16.71
C PRO A 33 4.62 7.44 17.33
N ALA A 34 4.52 7.37 18.66
CA ALA A 34 3.24 7.27 19.36
C ALA A 34 2.46 8.60 19.34
N ASP A 35 3.16 9.71 19.18
CA ASP A 35 2.69 11.08 19.10
C ASP A 35 2.54 11.59 17.66
N ALA A 36 2.71 10.71 16.66
CA ALA A 36 2.59 11.06 15.24
C ALA A 36 1.23 11.71 14.94
N ALA A 37 1.29 12.93 14.41
CA ALA A 37 0.17 13.70 13.95
C ALA A 37 -0.32 13.21 12.57
N PRO A 38 -1.49 13.67 12.09
CA PRO A 38 -2.00 13.28 10.78
C PRO A 38 -1.02 13.51 9.62
N ASP A 39 -0.31 14.64 9.61
CA ASP A 39 0.64 14.98 8.57
C ASP A 39 1.88 14.07 8.60
N ASP A 40 2.35 13.69 9.80
CA ASP A 40 3.45 12.73 9.96
C ASP A 40 3.08 11.37 9.34
N LEU A 41 1.84 10.91 9.52
CA LEU A 41 1.38 9.66 8.91
C LEU A 41 1.37 9.72 7.38
N LEU A 42 1.02 10.89 6.81
CA LEU A 42 1.05 11.09 5.36
C LEU A 42 2.48 11.17 4.81
N GLU A 43 3.40 11.80 5.54
CA GLU A 43 4.81 11.82 5.17
C GLU A 43 5.44 10.42 5.22
N LEU A 44 5.18 9.66 6.29
CA LEU A 44 5.60 8.27 6.40
C LEU A 44 5.03 7.42 5.26
N ALA A 45 3.76 7.64 4.90
CA ALA A 45 3.14 6.95 3.76
C ALA A 45 3.85 7.26 2.44
N ARG A 46 4.18 8.53 2.16
CA ARG A 46 4.98 8.88 0.96
C ARG A 46 6.34 8.17 0.98
N GLY A 47 6.98 8.11 2.14
CA GLY A 47 8.25 7.39 2.34
C GLY A 47 8.17 5.89 2.04
N LEU A 48 7.00 5.24 2.15
CA LEU A 48 6.83 3.82 1.81
C LEU A 48 7.09 3.52 0.34
N GLY A 49 6.84 4.48 -0.56
CA GLY A 49 7.13 4.34 -1.99
C GLY A 49 8.63 4.22 -2.28
N ASN A 50 9.48 4.75 -1.40
CA ASN A 50 10.92 4.75 -1.62
C ASN A 50 11.47 3.32 -1.57
N GLY A 51 12.13 2.91 -2.67
CA GLY A 51 12.76 1.60 -2.78
C GLY A 51 11.80 0.43 -3.05
N ILE A 52 10.49 0.70 -3.24
CA ILE A 52 9.50 -0.36 -3.51
C ILE A 52 9.83 -1.14 -4.79
N GLU A 53 10.50 -0.51 -5.76
CA GLU A 53 10.91 -1.13 -7.03
C GLU A 53 11.72 -2.42 -6.85
N ARG A 54 12.54 -2.50 -5.79
CA ARG A 54 13.29 -3.74 -5.49
C ARG A 54 12.36 -4.88 -5.10
N VAL A 55 11.29 -4.58 -4.35
CA VAL A 55 10.28 -5.57 -3.98
C VAL A 55 9.43 -5.92 -5.18
N ALA A 56 8.96 -4.91 -5.93
CA ALA A 56 8.15 -5.07 -7.13
C ALA A 56 8.86 -5.97 -8.17
N SER A 57 10.13 -5.68 -8.46
CA SER A 57 10.95 -6.48 -9.39
C SER A 57 11.14 -7.92 -8.92
N ARG A 58 11.52 -8.14 -7.65
CA ARG A 58 11.72 -9.51 -7.10
C ARG A 58 10.44 -10.35 -7.09
N GLN A 59 9.30 -9.69 -6.91
CA GLN A 59 7.99 -10.35 -6.84
C GLN A 59 7.26 -10.36 -8.19
N HIS A 60 7.85 -9.77 -9.23
CA HIS A 60 7.26 -9.60 -10.57
C HIS A 60 5.90 -8.90 -10.52
N LEU A 61 5.86 -7.72 -9.86
CA LEU A 61 4.65 -6.96 -9.60
C LEU A 61 4.71 -5.54 -10.18
N SER A 62 3.52 -5.01 -10.45
CA SER A 62 3.26 -3.59 -10.59
C SER A 62 2.12 -3.17 -9.65
N PHE A 63 2.04 -1.88 -9.32
CA PHE A 63 1.02 -1.33 -8.44
C PHE A 63 0.22 -0.23 -9.12
N GLU A 64 -1.10 -0.28 -8.99
CA GLU A 64 -1.99 0.75 -9.53
C GLU A 64 -3.05 1.16 -8.50
N PRO A 65 -3.09 2.43 -8.04
CA PRO A 65 -2.05 3.46 -8.21
C PRO A 65 -0.68 3.05 -7.62
N PRO A 66 0.41 3.78 -7.91
CA PRO A 66 1.74 3.46 -7.39
C PRO A 66 1.77 3.29 -5.87
N TYR A 67 2.47 2.28 -5.37
CA TYR A 67 2.54 1.95 -3.94
C TYR A 67 3.07 3.14 -3.11
N PRO A 68 2.48 3.44 -1.94
CA PRO A 68 1.45 2.66 -1.22
C PRO A 68 0.00 2.88 -1.68
N GLY A 69 -0.19 3.68 -2.73
CA GLY A 69 -1.47 3.90 -3.38
C GLY A 69 -2.23 5.11 -2.86
N ALA A 70 -3.55 4.99 -2.82
CA ALA A 70 -4.45 6.09 -2.46
C ALA A 70 -5.05 5.91 -1.07
N THR A 71 -5.36 7.02 -0.41
CA THR A 71 -5.97 7.05 0.93
C THR A 71 -7.18 7.99 0.98
N ALA A 72 -8.12 7.72 1.90
CA ALA A 72 -9.25 8.61 2.21
C ALA A 72 -8.86 9.69 3.24
N GLY A 73 -7.60 9.71 3.67
CA GLY A 73 -7.11 10.55 4.76
C GLY A 73 -7.00 9.77 6.07
N THR A 74 -6.53 10.45 7.10
CA THR A 74 -6.41 9.87 8.45
C THR A 74 -7.78 9.73 9.10
N GLU A 75 -8.00 8.62 9.77
CA GLU A 75 -9.24 8.29 10.47
C GLU A 75 -9.00 8.26 11.98
N GLY A 76 -9.92 8.88 12.75
CA GLY A 76 -9.98 8.68 14.19
C GLY A 76 -10.54 7.30 14.52
N VAL A 77 -9.85 6.54 15.36
CA VAL A 77 -10.30 5.24 15.87
C VAL A 77 -10.34 5.25 17.40
N ARG A 78 -11.01 4.26 18.01
CA ARG A 78 -11.04 4.12 19.47
C ARG A 78 -9.60 3.99 19.99
N GLY A 79 -9.07 5.07 20.56
CA GLY A 79 -7.73 5.13 21.12
C GLY A 79 -6.64 5.76 20.24
N GLY A 80 -6.96 6.43 19.13
CA GLY A 80 -5.97 7.20 18.38
C GLY A 80 -6.30 7.47 16.92
N LEU A 81 -5.25 7.59 16.11
CA LEU A 81 -5.32 7.83 14.66
C LEU A 81 -4.93 6.57 13.88
N ARG A 82 -5.47 6.41 12.68
CA ARG A 82 -4.94 5.47 11.69
C ARG A 82 -4.93 6.09 10.30
N LEU A 83 -4.01 5.65 9.47
CA LEU A 83 -4.02 5.90 8.03
C LEU A 83 -4.06 4.56 7.29
N VAL A 84 -5.03 4.41 6.38
CA VAL A 84 -5.16 3.23 5.52
C VAL A 84 -4.97 3.65 4.07
N LEU A 85 -4.08 2.96 3.38
CA LEU A 85 -3.76 3.17 1.97
C LEU A 85 -4.10 1.91 1.19
N ALA A 86 -4.46 2.04 -0.09
CA ALA A 86 -4.50 0.86 -0.94
C ALA A 86 -4.12 1.14 -2.39
N CYS A 87 -3.57 0.08 -2.99
CA CYS A 87 -3.32 -0.07 -4.41
C CYS A 87 -3.64 -1.50 -4.83
N GLU A 88 -3.94 -1.70 -6.11
CA GLU A 88 -3.97 -3.02 -6.72
C GLU A 88 -2.55 -3.51 -6.97
N ALA A 89 -2.26 -4.77 -6.61
CA ALA A 89 -1.06 -5.45 -7.08
C ALA A 89 -1.41 -6.29 -8.31
N ARG A 90 -0.66 -6.08 -9.39
CA ARG A 90 -0.80 -6.83 -10.64
C ARG A 90 0.45 -7.60 -10.95
N GLY A 91 0.29 -8.79 -11.52
CA GLY A 91 1.43 -9.60 -11.98
C GLY A 91 1.99 -9.10 -13.30
N GLN A 92 3.04 -9.75 -13.79
CA GLN A 92 3.68 -9.43 -15.07
C GLN A 92 2.74 -9.59 -16.28
N GLY A 93 1.72 -10.44 -16.19
CA GLY A 93 0.70 -10.62 -17.23
C GLY A 93 -0.45 -9.60 -17.17
N GLY A 94 -0.37 -8.63 -16.25
CA GLY A 94 -1.44 -7.66 -16.01
C GLY A 94 -2.61 -8.20 -15.17
N GLU A 95 -2.54 -9.46 -14.74
CA GLU A 95 -3.59 -10.06 -13.93
C GLU A 95 -3.63 -9.44 -12.52
N ALA A 96 -4.82 -9.13 -12.03
CA ALA A 96 -5.02 -8.63 -10.68
C ALA A 96 -4.77 -9.74 -9.66
N LEU A 97 -3.79 -9.54 -8.78
CA LEU A 97 -3.41 -10.51 -7.75
C LEU A 97 -4.15 -10.27 -6.43
N GLY A 98 -4.44 -9.00 -6.16
CA GLY A 98 -5.08 -8.57 -4.93
C GLY A 98 -5.00 -7.07 -4.71
N VAL A 99 -5.70 -6.63 -3.68
CA VAL A 99 -5.64 -5.25 -3.20
C VAL A 99 -4.71 -5.22 -1.99
N VAL A 100 -3.65 -4.45 -2.09
CA VAL A 100 -2.70 -4.22 -1.00
C VAL A 100 -3.26 -3.13 -0.10
N PHE A 101 -3.40 -3.41 1.18
CA PHE A 101 -3.75 -2.44 2.21
C PHE A 101 -2.56 -2.18 3.12
N SER A 102 -2.04 -0.96 3.10
CA SER A 102 -1.01 -0.52 4.05
C SER A 102 -1.68 0.26 5.17
N THR A 103 -1.41 -0.13 6.42
CA THR A 103 -2.00 0.47 7.62
C THR A 103 -0.92 1.05 8.52
N LEU A 104 -1.04 2.33 8.84
CA LEU A 104 -0.17 3.06 9.74
C LEU A 104 -0.97 3.49 10.98
N ILE A 105 -0.49 3.11 12.16
CA ILE A 105 -1.11 3.45 13.45
C ILE A 105 0.04 3.91 14.38
N PRO A 106 -0.04 5.11 14.98
CA PRO A 106 0.93 5.58 15.97
C PRO A 106 1.20 4.53 17.06
N GLY A 107 2.47 4.36 17.42
CA GLY A 107 2.93 3.39 18.42
C GLY A 107 2.96 1.92 17.96
N ARG A 108 2.54 1.62 16.72
CA ARG A 108 2.55 0.26 16.15
C ARG A 108 3.62 0.14 15.07
N LEU A 109 3.97 -1.11 14.74
CA LEU A 109 4.67 -1.37 13.48
C LEU A 109 3.71 -1.12 12.30
N PRO A 110 4.20 -0.66 11.15
CA PRO A 110 3.41 -0.66 9.93
C PRO A 110 2.97 -2.09 9.59
N SER A 111 1.77 -2.23 9.05
CA SER A 111 1.22 -3.53 8.63
C SER A 111 0.74 -3.45 7.19
N VAL A 112 1.02 -4.48 6.41
CA VAL A 112 0.53 -4.60 5.03
C VAL A 112 -0.21 -5.92 4.87
N SER A 113 -1.46 -5.86 4.42
CA SER A 113 -2.25 -7.04 4.05
C SER A 113 -2.54 -7.03 2.55
N VAL A 114 -2.78 -8.22 1.98
CA VAL A 114 -3.16 -8.36 0.57
C VAL A 114 -4.48 -9.10 0.52
N ALA A 115 -5.56 -8.38 0.23
CA ALA A 115 -6.88 -8.96 0.04
C ALA A 115 -6.99 -9.59 -1.36
N PRO A 116 -7.95 -10.50 -1.58
CA PRO A 116 -8.25 -11.03 -2.91
C PRO A 116 -8.53 -9.93 -3.94
N ALA A 117 -8.33 -10.24 -5.22
CA ALA A 117 -8.70 -9.33 -6.31
C ALA A 117 -10.21 -9.00 -6.24
N GLY A 118 -10.56 -7.75 -6.54
CA GLY A 118 -11.95 -7.27 -6.44
C GLY A 118 -12.40 -6.92 -5.01
N ALA A 119 -11.54 -7.03 -4.00
CA ALA A 119 -11.83 -6.48 -2.68
C ALA A 119 -12.15 -4.98 -2.80
N PRO A 120 -13.21 -4.50 -2.13
CA PRO A 120 -13.63 -3.11 -2.28
C PRO A 120 -12.53 -2.18 -1.76
N VAL A 121 -12.05 -1.31 -2.64
CA VAL A 121 -11.26 -0.14 -2.25
C VAL A 121 -12.27 0.97 -1.91
N PRO A 122 -12.34 1.46 -0.65
CA PRO A 122 -13.23 2.56 -0.27
C PRO A 122 -13.15 3.74 -1.23
N LYS A 123 -14.29 4.23 -1.71
CA LYS A 123 -14.41 5.34 -2.66
C LYS A 123 -13.96 6.68 -2.03
N GLY A 124 -13.49 7.63 -2.85
CA GLY A 124 -13.12 8.98 -2.41
C GLY A 124 -11.65 9.18 -2.04
N ARG A 125 -10.76 8.31 -2.53
CA ARG A 125 -9.33 8.35 -2.18
C ARG A 125 -8.53 9.28 -3.09
N ARG A 126 -7.56 9.97 -2.50
CA ARG A 126 -6.54 10.77 -3.21
C ARG A 126 -5.22 10.04 -3.21
N SER A 127 -4.46 10.16 -4.29
CA SER A 127 -3.09 9.65 -4.36
C SER A 127 -2.22 10.33 -3.30
N VAL A 128 -1.41 9.58 -2.56
CA VAL A 128 -0.47 10.17 -1.60
C VAL A 128 0.65 10.99 -2.26
N PHE A 129 0.88 10.75 -3.55
CA PHE A 129 1.82 11.49 -4.37
C PHE A 129 1.21 12.76 -4.98
N GLY A 130 -0.05 13.07 -4.64
CA GLY A 130 -0.82 14.18 -5.21
C GLY A 130 -1.34 13.85 -6.61
N ASP A 131 -2.53 14.36 -6.94
CA ASP A 131 -2.93 14.52 -8.33
C ASP A 131 -2.08 15.67 -8.91
N GLY A 132 -0.91 15.32 -9.42
CA GLY A 132 -0.09 16.24 -10.22
C GLY A 132 -0.83 16.60 -11.50
N ASP A 133 -1.61 17.67 -11.44
CA ASP A 133 -1.94 18.60 -12.53
C ASP A 133 -2.09 17.99 -13.93
N ALA A 134 -3.22 17.35 -14.19
CA ALA A 134 -3.74 17.22 -15.55
C ALA A 134 -4.30 18.58 -16.03
N ARG A 135 -3.44 19.60 -16.12
CA ARG A 135 -3.67 20.81 -16.92
C ARG A 135 -2.41 21.13 -17.69
N ILE A 136 -2.29 20.53 -18.87
CA ILE A 136 -1.56 21.20 -19.94
C ILE A 136 -2.49 22.31 -20.46
N PRO A 137 -2.17 23.60 -20.28
CA PRO A 137 -2.90 24.65 -20.96
C PRO A 137 -2.63 24.53 -22.46
N ARG A 138 -3.71 24.45 -23.25
CA ARG A 138 -3.63 24.75 -24.69
C ARG A 138 -3.24 26.22 -24.81
N GLY A 139 -2.01 26.47 -25.24
CA GLY A 139 -1.51 27.80 -25.57
C GLY A 139 -1.35 27.95 -27.08
N HIS A 140 -2.24 28.77 -27.64
CA HIS A 140 -2.19 29.58 -28.86
C HIS A 140 -1.54 29.05 -30.14
#